data_AF-A0A5E4Q8V4-F1
#
_entry.id   AF-A0A5E4Q8V4-F1
#
_cell.length_a   1.000
_cell.length_b   1.000
_cell.length_c   1.000
_cell.angle_alpha   90.00
_cell.angle_beta   90.00
_cell.angle_gamma   90.00
#
_symmetry.space_group_name_H-M   'P 1'
#
loop_
_entity.id
_entity.type
_entity.pdbx_description
1 polymer ?
#
loop_
_entity_poly.entity_id
_entity_poly.type
_entity_poly.pdbx_seq_one_letter_code
_entity_poly.pdbx_strand_id
1 'polypeptide(L)' 'MLRSKVKILEEIHPLDVIKEVEKWPVLYVKDCPERMNHHFKNKIWNEIGKALLPEWEHYRSNEEMEEPSRHIPKTR' A
#
# COMPACT_ATOMS: atom_id res chain seq x y z
N MET A 1 20.56 3.87 -16.27
CA MET A 1 19.52 3.08 -16.98
C MET A 1 18.18 3.56 -16.47
N LEU A 2 17.31 4.07 -17.35
CA LEU A 2 16.06 4.74 -16.99
C LEU A 2 14.92 3.73 -16.78
N ARG A 3 14.23 3.89 -15.65
CA ARG A 3 12.78 3.68 -15.43
C ARG A 3 12.23 2.28 -15.70
N SER A 4 12.32 1.43 -14.68
CA SER A 4 11.20 0.54 -14.38
C SER A 4 10.28 1.30 -13.42
N LYS A 5 9.40 2.16 -13.97
CA LYS A 5 8.17 2.50 -13.24
C LYS A 5 7.42 1.19 -13.14
N VAL A 6 7.64 0.44 -12.06
CA VAL A 6 7.06 -0.88 -11.92
C VAL A 6 5.55 -0.71 -12.00
N LYS A 7 4.97 -1.27 -13.05
CA LYS A 7 3.55 -1.27 -13.29
C LYS A 7 2.98 -2.42 -12.47
N ILE A 8 3.06 -2.28 -11.14
CA ILE A 8 2.53 -3.25 -10.17
C ILE A 8 1.06 -3.61 -10.52
N LEU A 9 0.31 -2.60 -10.99
CA LEU A 9 -1.08 -2.73 -11.41
C LEU A 9 -1.28 -3.44 -12.77
N GLU A 10 -0.23 -3.64 -13.57
CA GLU A 10 -0.26 -4.42 -14.80
C GLU A 10 0.14 -5.88 -14.57
N GLU A 11 0.87 -6.16 -13.48
CA GLU A 11 1.35 -7.51 -13.13
C GLU A 11 0.35 -8.30 -12.27
N ILE A 12 -0.48 -7.60 -11.48
CA ILE A 12 -1.49 -8.24 -10.61
C ILE A 12 -2.86 -8.18 -11.26
N HIS A 13 -3.50 -9.34 -11.41
CA HIS A 13 -4.88 -9.39 -11.85
C HIS A 13 -5.81 -8.84 -10.75
N PRO A 14 -6.76 -7.92 -11.06
CA PRO A 14 -7.63 -7.32 -10.04
C PRO A 14 -8.43 -8.34 -9.20
N LEU A 15 -8.77 -9.50 -9.77
CA LEU A 15 -9.45 -10.56 -9.04
C LEU A 15 -8.60 -11.16 -7.91
N ASP A 16 -7.27 -11.16 -8.04
CA ASP A 16 -6.40 -11.69 -6.99
C ASP A 16 -6.34 -10.72 -5.81
N VAL A 17 -6.37 -9.40 -6.09
CA VAL A 17 -6.55 -8.37 -5.05
C VAL A 17 -7.87 -8.57 -4.31
N ILE A 18 -8.97 -8.76 -5.04
CA ILE A 18 -10.30 -8.96 -4.43
C ILE A 18 -10.32 -10.21 -3.54
N LYS A 19 -9.83 -11.34 -4.03
CA LYS A 19 -9.75 -12.60 -3.27
C LYS A 19 -8.95 -12.45 -1.98
N GLU A 20 -7.85 -11.69 -2.01
CA GLU A 20 -7.04 -11.48 -0.82
C GLU A 20 -7.75 -10.55 0.18
N VAL A 21 -8.35 -9.46 -0.30
CA VAL A 21 -9.12 -8.51 0.52
C VAL A 21 -10.32 -9.17 1.20
N GLU A 22 -11.00 -10.10 0.52
CA GLU A 22 -12.17 -10.82 1.06
C GLU A 22 -11.83 -11.60 2.34
N LYS A 23 -10.58 -12.04 2.52
CA LYS A 23 -10.09 -12.71 3.73
C LYS A 23 -9.99 -11.79 4.95
N TRP A 24 -10.07 -10.47 4.75
CA TRP A 24 -9.90 -9.45 5.79
C TRP A 24 -11.15 -8.59 5.99
N PRO A 25 -12.20 -9.12 6.66
CA PRO A 25 -13.44 -8.41 6.94
C PRO A 25 -13.28 -7.00 7.52
N VAL A 26 -12.22 -6.77 8.31
CA VAL A 26 -11.88 -5.46 8.88
C VAL A 26 -11.79 -4.32 7.86
N LEU A 27 -11.48 -4.64 6.59
CA LEU A 27 -11.36 -3.63 5.54
C LEU A 27 -12.72 -3.14 5.04
N TYR A 28 -13.77 -3.96 5.08
CA TYR A 28 -15.04 -3.67 4.40
C TYR A 28 -16.30 -3.84 5.25
N VAL A 29 -16.26 -4.57 6.37
CA VAL A 29 -17.41 -4.76 7.27
C VAL A 29 -17.64 -3.49 8.08
N LYS A 30 -18.88 -3.00 8.07
CA LYS A 30 -19.25 -1.72 8.71
C LYS A 30 -19.10 -1.77 10.23
N ASP A 31 -19.37 -2.91 10.85
CA ASP A 31 -19.46 -3.08 12.30
C ASP A 31 -18.16 -3.61 12.94
N CYS A 32 -17.02 -3.47 12.26
CA CYS A 32 -15.72 -3.86 12.80
C CYS A 32 -15.08 -2.69 13.55
N PRO A 33 -14.90 -2.75 14.89
CA PRO A 33 -14.28 -1.67 15.68
C PRO A 33 -12.88 -1.27 15.18
N GLU A 34 -12.13 -2.26 14.70
CA GLU A 34 -10.77 -2.11 14.17
C GLU A 34 -10.75 -1.37 12.84
N ARG A 35 -11.91 -1.19 12.17
CA ARG A 35 -12.04 -0.41 10.94
C ARG A 35 -11.76 1.08 11.15
N MET A 36 -11.72 1.60 12.38
CA MET A 36 -11.28 2.98 12.61
C MET A 36 -9.75 3.07 12.86
N ASN A 37 -9.08 1.93 13.05
CA ASN A 37 -7.65 1.89 13.34
C ASN A 37 -6.81 1.89 12.05
N HIS A 38 -6.27 3.06 11.71
CA HIS A 38 -5.41 3.24 10.53
C HIS A 38 -4.15 2.38 10.58
N HIS A 39 -3.52 2.23 11.76
CA HIS A 39 -2.31 1.42 11.89
C HIS A 39 -2.60 -0.06 11.60
N PHE A 40 -3.72 -0.56 12.09
CA PHE A 40 -4.16 -1.92 11.83
C PHE A 40 -4.44 -2.14 10.34
N LYS A 41 -5.16 -1.21 9.68
CA LYS A 41 -5.40 -1.29 8.23
C LYS A 41 -4.12 -1.31 7.42
N ASN A 42 -3.15 -0.46 7.76
CA ASN A 42 -1.87 -0.43 7.06
C ASN A 42 -1.13 -1.76 7.21
N LYS A 43 -1.19 -2.37 8.40
CA LYS A 43 -0.63 -3.71 8.61
C LYS A 43 -1.33 -4.76 7.73
N ILE A 44 -2.66 -4.72 7.64
CA ILE A 44 -3.43 -5.65 6.78
C ILE A 44 -3.05 -5.46 5.31
N TRP A 45 -3.01 -4.22 4.81
CA TRP A 45 -2.60 -3.93 3.44
C TRP A 45 -1.15 -4.37 3.15
N ASN A 46 -0.25 -4.26 4.13
CA ASN A 46 1.11 -4.77 4.04
C ASN A 46 1.13 -6.30 3.86
N GLU A 47 0.31 -7.03 4.62
CA GLU A 47 0.19 -8.48 4.47
C GLU A 47 -0.46 -8.89 3.14
N ILE A 48 -1.47 -8.15 2.66
CA ILE A 48 -2.06 -8.35 1.32
C ILE A 48 -0.99 -8.12 0.23
N GLY A 49 -0.19 -7.07 0.36
CA GLY A 49 0.91 -6.77 -0.56
C GLY A 49 1.93 -7.91 -0.63
N LYS A 50 2.37 -8.44 0.52
CA LYS A 50 3.28 -9.60 0.58
C LYS A 50 2.70 -10.87 -0.04
N ALA A 51 1.40 -11.08 0.09
CA ALA A 51 0.72 -12.24 -0.48
C ALA A 51 0.65 -12.18 -2.02
N LEU A 52 0.49 -10.99 -2.58
CA LEU A 52 0.31 -10.77 -4.02
C LEU A 52 1.62 -10.48 -4.76
N LEU A 53 2.62 -9.93 -4.06
CA LEU A 53 3.88 -9.50 -4.65
C LEU A 53 5.07 -10.05 -3.82
N PRO A 54 5.82 -11.02 -4.37
CA PRO A 54 7.02 -11.53 -3.71
C PRO A 54 8.08 -10.46 -3.40
N GLU A 55 8.11 -9.39 -4.20
CA GLU A 55 9.04 -8.26 -4.06
C GLU A 55 8.45 -7.07 -3.28
N TRP A 56 7.37 -7.29 -2.52
CA TRP A 56 6.66 -6.23 -1.80
C TRP A 56 7.56 -5.31 -0.95
N GLU A 57 8.54 -5.88 -0.24
CA GLU A 57 9.47 -5.09 0.59
C GLU A 57 10.38 -4.18 -0.25
N HIS A 58 10.66 -4.52 -1.51
CA HIS A 58 11.42 -3.66 -2.43
C HIS A 58 10.63 -2.39 -2.82
N TYR A 59 9.30 -2.52 -2.95
CA TYR A 59 8.42 -1.39 -3.25
C TYR A 59 8.25 -0.45 -2.05
N ARG A 60 8.16 -1.03 -0.85
CA ARG A 60 8.02 -0.27 0.39
C ARG A 60 9.19 0.69 0.63
N SER A 61 10.42 0.26 0.31
CA SER A 61 11.62 1.11 0.46
C SER A 61 11.68 2.29 -0.51
N ASN A 62 10.97 2.24 -1.64
CA ASN A 62 10.96 3.35 -2.61
C ASN A 62 10.01 4.48 -2.21
N GLU A 63 8.94 4.22 -1.45
CA GLU A 63 8.05 5.29 -0.94
C GLU A 63 8.71 6.13 0.15
N GLU A 64 9.62 5.57 0.96
CA GLU A 64 10.37 6.33 1.97
C GLU A 64 11.40 7.31 1.37
N MET A 65 11.74 7.20 0.07
CA MET A 65 12.66 8.12 -0.62
C MET A 65 11.96 9.29 -1.33
N GLU A 66 10.62 9.33 -1.37
CA GLU A 66 9.85 10.41 -1.99
C GLU A 66 9.20 11.35 -0.95
N GLU A 67 9.88 11.71 0.14
CA GLU A 67 9.54 12.96 0.82
C GLU A 67 10.00 14.14 -0.07
N PRO A 68 9.10 14.93 -0.68
CA PRO A 68 9.51 16.25 -1.12
C PRO A 68 9.83 17.03 0.15
N SER A 69 11.12 17.29 0.38
CA SER A 69 11.58 18.33 1.29
C SER A 69 10.77 19.58 0.99
N ARG A 70 9.74 19.84 1.79
CA ARG A 70 8.93 21.05 1.70
C ARG A 70 9.80 22.17 2.26
N HIS A 71 10.75 22.63 1.45
CA HIS A 71 11.38 23.91 1.63
C HIS A 71 10.30 24.95 1.38
N ILE A 72 9.56 25.31 2.44
CA ILE A 72 8.70 26.50 2.43
C ILE A 72 9.68 27.68 2.41
N PRO A 73 9.82 28.43 1.31
CA PRO A 73 10.56 29.68 1.37
C PRO A 73 9.76 30.61 2.27
N LYS A 74 10.36 31.08 3.36
CA LYS A 74 9.78 32.18 4.14
C LYS A 74 9.69 33.40 3.22
N THR A 75 8.50 33.68 2.72
CA THR A 75 8.20 34.98 2.11
C THR A 75 8.22 36.05 3.19
N ARG A 76 8.98 37.11 2.90
CA ARG A 76 9.20 38.30 3.71
C ARG A 76 7.96 39.17 3.79
#